data_AF-A0AAJ1H585-F1
#
_entry.id   AF-A0AAJ1H585-F1
#
_cell.length_a   1.000
_cell.length_b   1.000
_cell.length_c   1.000
_cell.angle_alpha   90.00
_cell.angle_beta   90.00
_cell.angle_gamma   90.00
#
_symmetry.space_group_name_H-M   'P 1'
#
loop_
_entity.id
_entity.type
_entity.pdbx_description
1 polymer ?
#
loop_
_entity_poly.entity_id
_entity_poly.type
_entity_poly.pdbx_seq_one_letter_code
_entity_poly.pdbx_strand_id
1 'polypeptide(L)'
;MLFDHDGLTLLGRLVWLSQPTPLPVRLVQQHDPNVLVAPLLTGGFVLIASLIAVASLYYSDTRKMRREDQRQWDAELRGNYVRIIESLEPLQKTLALLPASAGEADLVPVREGLWEAIAILRQTRLVLDITANRGVVEAVDKLQQKLASMWISAKTESDALEPTRSWGAHHHLELNSLMSGLRRAVRAELRVDRKGRQSRAAAMLAVSPRSRDL
;
A
#
# COMPACT_ATOMS: atom_id res chain seq x y z
N MET A 1 -84.43 -18.09 -17.51
CA MET A 1 -84.81 -16.67 -17.50
C MET A 1 -86.13 -16.56 -16.76
N LEU A 2 -86.21 -15.55 -15.87
CA LEU A 2 -87.42 -14.93 -15.31
C LEU A 2 -88.24 -15.69 -14.24
N PHE A 3 -88.35 -15.02 -13.08
CA PHE A 3 -89.50 -14.91 -12.16
C PHE A 3 -89.89 -16.20 -11.39
N ASP A 4 -90.40 -16.18 -10.17
CA ASP A 4 -90.81 -15.11 -9.25
C ASP A 4 -91.13 -15.74 -7.88
N HIS A 5 -91.28 -14.86 -6.88
CA HIS A 5 -92.28 -14.91 -5.82
C HIS A 5 -92.42 -16.10 -4.83
N ASP A 6 -92.23 -15.73 -3.55
CA ASP A 6 -93.22 -15.81 -2.45
C ASP A 6 -92.88 -16.58 -1.18
N GLY A 7 -93.22 -15.95 -0.05
CA GLY A 7 -93.31 -16.53 1.29
C GLY A 7 -92.61 -15.67 2.37
N LEU A 8 -93.15 -14.53 2.84
CA LEU A 8 -94.19 -14.42 3.89
C LEU A 8 -93.95 -15.46 5.02
N THR A 9 -93.68 -15.15 6.29
CA THR A 9 -94.36 -14.21 7.21
C THR A 9 -93.64 -14.20 8.57
N LEU A 10 -93.43 -12.99 9.11
CA LEU A 10 -93.84 -12.52 10.44
C LEU A 10 -94.15 -13.57 11.53
N LEU A 11 -93.35 -13.56 12.61
CA LEU A 11 -93.70 -13.78 14.03
C LEU A 11 -92.40 -13.49 14.81
N GLY A 12 -92.19 -12.34 15.43
CA GLY A 12 -92.93 -11.88 16.59
C GLY A 12 -92.30 -12.43 17.88
N ARG A 13 -91.27 -11.76 18.43
CA ARG A 13 -91.06 -11.75 19.90
C ARG A 13 -89.95 -10.77 20.34
N LEU A 14 -90.41 -9.70 20.98
CA LEU A 14 -89.85 -9.07 22.17
C LEU A 14 -88.51 -9.65 22.66
N VAL A 15 -87.41 -8.97 22.36
CA VAL A 15 -86.23 -9.01 23.22
C VAL A 15 -86.02 -7.61 23.78
N TRP A 16 -86.17 -7.58 25.10
CA TRP A 16 -86.11 -6.42 25.95
C TRP A 16 -84.81 -5.64 25.81
N LEU A 17 -84.96 -4.33 25.81
CA LEU A 17 -83.95 -3.33 26.13
C LEU A 17 -83.19 -3.72 27.41
N SER A 18 -82.01 -4.29 27.25
CA SER A 18 -80.99 -4.30 28.30
C SER A 18 -79.93 -3.31 27.85
N GLN A 19 -80.02 -2.08 28.37
CA GLN A 19 -78.94 -1.12 28.27
C GLN A 19 -77.69 -1.76 28.88
N PRO A 20 -76.58 -1.92 28.14
CA PRO A 20 -75.32 -2.25 28.77
C PRO A 20 -74.91 -1.04 29.59
N THR A 21 -74.96 -1.17 30.91
CA THR A 21 -74.33 -0.25 31.84
C THR A 21 -72.87 -0.07 31.40
N PRO A 22 -72.41 1.17 31.13
CA PRO A 22 -70.99 1.39 30.90
C PRO A 22 -70.28 1.11 32.22
N LEU A 23 -69.64 -0.06 32.31
CA LEU A 23 -68.67 -0.30 33.37
C LEU A 23 -67.65 0.84 33.29
N PRO A 24 -67.35 1.53 34.42
CA PRO A 24 -66.26 2.49 34.42
C PRO A 24 -64.98 1.68 34.20
N VAL A 25 -64.54 1.60 32.94
CA VAL A 25 -63.17 1.22 32.59
C VAL A 25 -62.32 2.34 33.17
N ARG A 26 -61.95 2.20 34.46
CA ARG A 26 -60.78 2.86 34.99
C ARG A 26 -59.64 2.35 34.11
N LEU A 27 -59.29 3.15 33.10
CA LEU A 27 -57.95 3.14 32.54
C LEU A 27 -57.04 3.41 33.73
N VAL A 28 -56.60 2.33 34.37
CA VAL A 28 -55.39 2.36 35.18
C VAL A 28 -54.32 2.69 34.15
N GLN A 29 -54.11 3.99 33.91
CA GLN A 29 -52.85 4.50 33.42
C GLN A 29 -51.85 4.18 34.53
N GLN A 30 -51.44 2.91 34.59
CA GLN A 30 -50.15 2.54 35.12
C GLN A 30 -49.17 3.20 34.16
N HIS A 31 -48.84 4.45 34.47
CA HIS A 31 -47.67 5.11 33.96
C HIS A 31 -46.49 4.38 34.61
N ASP A 32 -46.20 3.18 34.10
CA ASP A 32 -45.00 2.45 34.50
C ASP A 32 -43.83 3.30 33.99
N PRO A 33 -43.02 3.91 34.87
CA PRO A 33 -41.90 4.76 34.46
C PRO A 33 -40.86 3.98 33.63
N ASN A 34 -40.95 2.65 33.61
CA ASN A 34 -40.14 1.73 32.83
C ASN A 34 -40.47 1.70 31.32
N VAL A 35 -41.64 2.19 30.88
CA VAL A 35 -42.04 2.13 29.45
C VAL A 35 -41.16 3.05 28.58
N LEU A 36 -40.61 4.13 29.14
CA LEU A 36 -39.70 5.04 28.43
C LEU A 36 -38.23 4.59 28.46
N VAL A 37 -37.86 3.73 29.41
CA VAL A 37 -36.47 3.26 29.56
C VAL A 37 -36.08 2.30 28.44
N ALA A 38 -36.98 1.39 28.07
CA ALA A 38 -36.75 0.44 26.97
C ALA A 38 -36.48 1.09 25.59
N PRO A 39 -37.29 2.07 25.11
CA PRO A 39 -37.01 2.77 23.85
C PRO A 39 -35.73 3.63 23.91
N LEU A 40 -35.39 4.21 25.08
CA LEU A 40 -34.14 4.94 25.27
C LEU A 40 -32.91 4.02 25.19
N LEU A 41 -32.96 2.85 25.83
CA LEU A 41 -31.88 1.86 25.78
C LEU A 41 -31.70 1.29 24.38
N THR A 42 -32.79 0.97 23.67
CA THR A 42 -32.72 0.50 22.28
C THR A 42 -32.19 1.58 21.35
N GLY A 43 -32.61 2.84 21.51
CA GLY A 43 -32.04 3.97 20.78
C GLY A 43 -30.54 4.14 21.03
N GLY A 44 -30.10 4.05 22.29
CA GLY A 44 -28.68 4.08 22.66
C GLY A 44 -27.88 2.93 22.04
N PHE A 45 -28.43 1.73 22.03
CA PHE A 45 -27.79 0.56 21.44
C PHE A 45 -27.60 0.71 19.92
N VAL A 46 -28.62 1.21 19.22
CA VAL A 46 -28.55 1.49 17.77
C VAL A 46 -27.53 2.58 17.48
N LEU A 47 -27.46 3.61 18.32
CA LEU A 47 -26.50 4.70 18.16
C LEU A 47 -25.06 4.23 18.36
N ILE A 48 -24.80 3.40 19.38
CA ILE A 48 -23.49 2.75 19.60
C ILE A 48 -23.14 1.82 18.42
N ALA A 49 -24.07 0.99 17.97
CA ALA A 49 -23.85 0.09 16.84
C ALA A 49 -23.53 0.86 15.54
N SER A 50 -24.23 1.97 15.29
CA SER A 50 -23.96 2.87 14.17
C SER A 50 -22.56 3.49 14.27
N LEU A 51 -22.17 3.95 15.46
CA LEU A 51 -20.85 4.55 15.69
C LEU A 51 -19.71 3.55 15.48
N ILE A 52 -19.90 2.30 15.92
CA ILE A 52 -18.96 1.19 15.66
C ILE A 52 -18.89 0.88 14.16
N ALA A 53 -20.03 0.87 13.45
CA ALA A 53 -20.06 0.62 12.02
C ALA A 53 -19.30 1.70 11.22
N VAL A 54 -19.51 2.98 11.54
CA VAL A 54 -18.80 4.11 10.92
C VAL A 54 -17.31 4.05 11.21
N ALA A 55 -16.93 3.79 12.47
CA ALA A 55 -15.52 3.63 12.84
C ALA A 55 -14.88 2.45 12.08
N SER A 56 -15.57 1.32 11.97
CA SER A 56 -15.10 0.15 11.23
C SER A 56 -14.85 0.46 9.75
N LEU A 57 -15.77 1.18 9.11
CA LEU A 57 -15.60 1.65 7.73
C LEU A 57 -14.39 2.57 7.57
N TYR A 58 -14.27 3.57 8.45
CA TYR A 58 -13.14 4.52 8.43
C TYR A 58 -11.79 3.81 8.62
N TYR A 59 -11.71 2.87 9.57
CA TYR A 59 -10.49 2.08 9.78
C TYR A 59 -10.23 1.10 8.64
N SER A 60 -11.26 0.60 7.95
CA SER A 60 -11.11 -0.26 6.78
C SER A 60 -10.53 0.51 5.59
N ASP A 61 -11.06 1.69 5.30
CA ASP A 61 -10.61 2.51 4.16
C ASP A 61 -9.19 3.04 4.35
N THR A 62 -8.87 3.53 5.54
CA THR A 62 -7.50 3.99 5.86
C THR A 62 -6.47 2.87 5.77
N ARG A 63 -6.84 1.63 6.10
CA ARG A 63 -5.98 0.45 5.91
C ARG A 63 -5.79 0.12 4.43
N LYS A 64 -6.81 0.32 3.60
CA LYS A 64 -6.74 0.06 2.16
C LYS A 64 -5.85 1.10 1.47
N MET A 65 -6.06 2.38 1.74
CA MET A 65 -5.25 3.47 1.17
C MET A 65 -3.76 3.29 1.48
N ARG A 66 -3.40 3.04 2.75
CA ARG A 66 -1.99 2.82 3.14
C ARG A 66 -1.34 1.63 2.42
N ARG A 67 -2.10 0.59 2.08
CA ARG A 67 -1.59 -0.57 1.33
C ARG A 67 -1.41 -0.24 -0.15
N GLU A 68 -2.28 0.60 -0.71
CA GLU A 68 -2.20 1.08 -2.09
C GLU A 68 -0.97 1.98 -2.25
N ASP A 69 -0.82 2.98 -1.39
CA ASP A 69 0.33 3.91 -1.38
C ASP A 69 1.65 3.15 -1.27
N GLN A 70 1.72 2.19 -0.34
CA GLN A 70 2.91 1.37 -0.17
C GLN A 70 3.23 0.49 -1.39
N ARG A 71 2.21 -0.03 -2.09
CA ARG A 71 2.42 -0.79 -3.33
C ARG A 71 2.94 0.11 -4.45
N GLN A 72 2.44 1.34 -4.53
CA GLN A 72 2.91 2.33 -5.48
C GLN A 72 4.38 2.68 -5.20
N TRP A 73 4.74 2.96 -3.95
CA TRP A 73 6.14 3.21 -3.57
C TRP A 73 7.05 2.00 -3.83
N ASP A 74 6.62 0.78 -3.50
CA ASP A 74 7.37 -0.44 -3.82
C ASP A 74 7.58 -0.59 -5.34
N ALA A 75 6.58 -0.22 -6.15
CA ALA A 75 6.66 -0.27 -7.61
C ALA A 75 7.59 0.81 -8.16
N GLU A 76 7.50 2.05 -7.66
CA GLU A 76 8.37 3.17 -8.02
C GLU A 76 9.83 2.88 -7.67
N LEU A 77 10.11 2.38 -6.46
CA LEU A 77 11.45 2.01 -6.03
C LEU A 77 12.06 0.94 -6.95
N ARG A 78 11.27 -0.07 -7.33
CA ARG A 78 11.71 -1.10 -8.29
C ARG A 78 11.91 -0.54 -9.68
N GLY A 79 11.02 0.32 -10.16
CA GLY A 79 11.14 0.97 -11.47
C GLY A 79 12.40 1.83 -11.56
N ASN A 80 12.68 2.62 -10.53
CA ASN A 80 13.90 3.42 -10.41
C ASN A 80 15.16 2.55 -10.37
N TYR A 81 15.13 1.45 -9.61
CA TYR A 81 16.25 0.49 -9.57
C TYR A 81 16.50 -0.16 -10.94
N VAL A 82 15.45 -0.57 -11.65
CA VAL A 82 15.56 -1.14 -13.00
C VAL A 82 16.14 -0.13 -13.97
N ARG A 83 15.66 1.13 -13.94
CA ARG A 83 16.17 2.21 -14.78
C ARG A 83 17.66 2.48 -14.55
N ILE A 84 18.12 2.42 -13.30
CA ILE A 84 19.57 2.52 -12.97
C ILE A 84 20.34 1.36 -13.61
N ILE A 85 19.86 0.12 -13.50
CA ILE A 85 20.53 -1.04 -14.12
C ILE A 85 20.57 -0.89 -15.63
N GLU A 86 19.45 -0.56 -16.27
CA GLU A 86 19.36 -0.41 -17.72
C GLU A 86 20.32 0.67 -18.24
N SER A 87 20.53 1.75 -17.49
CA SER A 87 21.52 2.78 -17.84
C SER A 87 22.98 2.33 -17.69
N LEU A 88 23.25 1.39 -16.79
CA LEU A 88 24.61 0.94 -16.47
C LEU A 88 25.02 -0.33 -17.21
N GLU A 89 24.07 -1.14 -17.68
CA GLU A 89 24.35 -2.38 -18.42
C GLU A 89 25.18 -2.14 -19.71
N PRO A 90 24.89 -1.14 -20.56
CA PRO A 90 25.70 -0.88 -21.75
C PRO A 90 27.13 -0.53 -21.35
N LEU A 91 27.28 0.34 -20.35
CA LEU A 91 28.59 0.76 -19.83
C LEU A 91 29.38 -0.43 -19.28
N GLN A 92 28.74 -1.33 -18.52
CA GLN A 92 29.38 -2.53 -18.00
C GLN A 92 29.89 -3.44 -19.10
N LYS A 93 29.10 -3.62 -20.17
CA LYS A 93 29.51 -4.41 -21.35
C LYS A 93 30.72 -3.77 -22.03
N THR A 94 30.69 -2.45 -22.26
CA THR A 94 31.81 -1.73 -22.87
C THR A 94 33.07 -1.83 -22.04
N LEU A 95 32.98 -1.68 -20.71
CA LEU A 95 34.12 -1.81 -19.80
C LEU A 95 34.69 -3.22 -19.74
N ALA A 96 33.84 -4.24 -19.80
CA ALA A 96 34.25 -5.65 -19.79
C ALA A 96 34.96 -6.08 -21.08
N LEU A 97 34.57 -5.47 -22.21
CA LEU A 97 35.14 -5.75 -23.53
C LEU A 97 36.32 -4.85 -23.88
N LEU A 98 36.63 -3.86 -23.04
CA LEU A 98 37.70 -2.91 -23.29
C LEU A 98 39.07 -3.63 -23.32
N PRO A 99 39.83 -3.56 -24.43
CA PRO A 99 41.12 -4.23 -24.52
C PRO A 99 42.14 -3.63 -23.55
N ALA A 100 43.11 -4.43 -23.12
CA ALA A 100 44.19 -3.99 -22.23
C ALA A 100 45.07 -2.88 -22.86
N SER A 101 45.06 -2.73 -24.17
CA SER A 101 45.77 -1.67 -24.88
C SER A 101 44.84 -0.62 -25.48
N ALA A 102 43.68 -0.38 -24.84
CA ALA A 102 42.70 0.58 -25.31
C ALA A 102 43.32 1.97 -25.50
N GLY A 103 43.13 2.52 -26.70
CA GLY A 103 43.57 3.86 -27.04
C GLY A 103 42.46 4.89 -26.85
N GLU A 104 42.74 6.13 -27.23
CA GLU A 104 41.77 7.23 -27.12
C GLU A 104 40.44 6.93 -27.82
N ALA A 105 40.50 6.33 -29.01
CA ALA A 105 39.31 5.98 -29.79
C ALA A 105 38.38 5.00 -29.05
N ASP A 106 38.93 4.12 -28.21
CA ASP A 106 38.17 3.13 -27.45
C ASP A 106 37.56 3.74 -26.17
N LEU A 107 38.13 4.83 -25.65
CA LEU A 107 37.67 5.53 -24.46
C LEU A 107 36.55 6.55 -24.74
N VAL A 108 36.44 7.06 -25.97
CA VAL A 108 35.34 7.93 -26.40
C VAL A 108 33.96 7.36 -26.06
N PRO A 109 33.58 6.14 -26.50
CA PRO A 109 32.27 5.56 -26.20
C PRO A 109 32.07 5.29 -24.70
N VAL A 110 33.15 5.01 -23.97
CA VAL A 110 33.10 4.84 -22.50
C VAL A 110 32.76 6.17 -21.83
N ARG A 111 33.34 7.29 -22.27
CA ARG A 111 33.05 8.62 -21.70
C ARG A 111 31.63 9.07 -22.00
N GLU A 112 31.14 8.82 -23.21
CA GLU A 112 29.75 9.13 -23.59
C GLU A 112 28.77 8.31 -22.75
N GLY A 113 28.99 7.01 -22.61
CA GLY A 113 28.18 6.14 -21.76
C GLY A 113 28.25 6.52 -20.27
N LEU A 114 29.42 6.93 -19.77
CA LEU A 114 29.58 7.44 -18.41
C LEU A 114 28.78 8.72 -18.18
N TRP A 115 28.84 9.66 -19.13
CA TRP A 115 28.09 10.91 -19.04
C TRP A 115 26.58 10.68 -18.99
N GLU A 116 26.07 9.82 -19.89
CA GLU A 116 24.66 9.45 -19.92
C GLU A 116 24.23 8.74 -18.63
N ALA A 117 25.01 7.77 -18.16
CA ALA A 117 24.74 7.07 -16.90
C ALA A 117 24.71 8.03 -15.70
N ILE A 118 25.65 8.99 -15.63
CA ILE A 118 25.66 10.01 -14.55
C ILE A 118 24.41 10.88 -14.61
N ALA A 119 23.98 11.31 -15.81
CA ALA A 119 22.78 12.12 -15.97
C ALA A 119 21.52 11.37 -15.51
N ILE A 120 21.38 10.10 -15.89
CA ILE A 120 20.26 9.25 -15.48
C ILE A 120 20.30 9.01 -13.97
N LEU A 121 21.45 8.64 -13.40
CA LEU A 121 21.58 8.45 -11.95
C LEU A 121 21.22 9.71 -11.17
N ARG A 122 21.60 10.90 -11.66
CA ARG A 122 21.27 12.16 -11.00
C ARG A 122 19.76 12.40 -10.96
N GLN A 123 19.07 12.13 -12.06
CA GLN A 123 17.61 12.24 -12.12
C GLN A 123 16.94 11.22 -11.19
N THR A 124 17.36 9.96 -11.24
CA THR A 124 16.79 8.89 -10.41
C THR A 124 17.07 9.12 -8.92
N ARG A 125 18.25 9.64 -8.57
CA ARG A 125 18.59 10.00 -7.19
C ARG A 125 17.62 11.03 -6.62
N LEU A 126 17.27 12.08 -7.37
CA LEU A 126 16.33 13.10 -6.89
C LEU A 126 14.96 12.52 -6.55
N VAL A 127 14.50 11.55 -7.32
CA VAL A 127 13.24 10.84 -7.03
C VAL A 127 13.39 9.94 -5.81
N LEU A 128 14.52 9.22 -5.70
CA LEU A 128 14.80 8.32 -4.58
C LEU A 128 15.01 9.06 -3.25
N ASP A 129 15.50 10.30 -3.27
CA ASP A 129 15.69 11.10 -2.05
C ASP A 129 14.36 11.43 -1.35
N ILE A 130 13.26 11.44 -2.11
CA ILE A 130 11.89 11.68 -1.62
C ILE A 130 11.22 10.37 -1.21
N THR A 131 11.49 9.28 -1.92
CA THR A 131 10.69 8.04 -1.87
C THR A 131 11.37 6.88 -1.14
N ALA A 132 12.69 6.88 -1.04
CA ALA A 132 13.47 5.76 -0.53
C ALA A 132 14.17 6.08 0.79
N ASN A 133 14.51 5.03 1.52
CA ASN A 133 15.27 5.12 2.75
C ASN A 133 16.72 5.54 2.46
N ARG A 134 17.34 6.18 3.45
CA ARG A 134 18.72 6.69 3.41
C ARG A 134 19.75 5.65 2.94
N GLY A 135 19.54 4.37 3.29
CA GLY A 135 20.45 3.29 2.86
C GLY A 135 20.48 3.06 1.35
N VAL A 136 19.36 3.25 0.64
CA VAL A 136 19.32 3.18 -0.84
C VAL A 136 19.93 4.43 -1.44
N VAL A 137 19.61 5.61 -0.91
CA VAL A 137 20.18 6.89 -1.36
C VAL A 137 21.71 6.87 -1.24
N GLU A 138 22.26 6.44 -0.11
CA GLU A 138 23.72 6.32 0.09
C GLU A 138 24.37 5.33 -0.88
N ALA A 139 23.68 4.26 -1.26
CA ALA A 139 24.18 3.32 -2.26
C ALA A 139 24.22 3.92 -3.66
N VAL A 140 23.21 4.70 -4.03
CA VAL A 140 23.17 5.46 -5.29
C VAL A 140 24.24 6.56 -5.30
N ASP A 141 24.48 7.23 -4.18
CA ASP A 141 25.53 8.25 -4.06
C ASP A 141 26.92 7.67 -4.30
N LYS A 142 27.20 6.49 -3.75
CA LYS A 142 28.47 5.78 -4.00
C LYS A 142 28.63 5.41 -5.47
N LEU A 143 27.55 4.98 -6.13
CA LEU A 143 27.57 4.72 -7.57
C LEU A 143 27.84 6.01 -8.36
N GLN A 144 27.15 7.10 -8.04
CA GLN A 144 27.33 8.38 -8.72
C GLN A 144 28.76 8.92 -8.56
N GLN A 145 29.32 8.86 -7.35
CA GLN A 145 30.71 9.24 -7.08
C GLN A 145 31.69 8.37 -7.88
N LYS A 146 31.43 7.05 -7.95
CA LYS A 146 32.28 6.15 -8.71
C LYS A 146 32.25 6.46 -10.21
N LEU A 147 31.08 6.65 -10.80
CA LEU A 147 30.95 7.00 -12.22
C LEU A 147 31.63 8.35 -12.53
N ALA A 148 31.46 9.35 -11.66
CA ALA A 148 32.13 10.63 -11.81
C ALA A 148 33.66 10.47 -11.75
N SER A 149 34.18 9.67 -10.80
CA SER A 149 35.62 9.38 -10.72
C SER A 149 36.13 8.67 -11.98
N MET A 150 35.38 7.71 -12.51
CA MET A 150 35.73 7.00 -13.75
C MET A 150 35.72 7.93 -14.95
N TRP A 151 34.79 8.87 -15.02
CA TRP A 151 34.75 9.85 -16.11
C TRP A 151 35.98 10.77 -16.08
N ILE A 152 36.39 11.22 -14.89
CA ILE A 152 37.61 12.01 -14.72
C ILE A 152 38.83 11.17 -15.10
N SER A 153 38.93 9.93 -14.61
CA SER A 153 40.04 9.03 -14.91
C SER A 153 40.13 8.71 -16.41
N ALA A 154 39.02 8.43 -17.07
CA ALA A 154 38.98 8.18 -18.52
C ALA A 154 39.45 9.40 -19.33
N LYS A 155 39.20 10.61 -18.82
CA LYS A 155 39.69 11.84 -19.43
C LYS A 155 41.20 12.04 -19.20
N THR A 156 41.71 11.76 -18.01
CA THR A 156 43.15 11.91 -17.72
C THR A 156 44.01 10.83 -18.37
N GLU A 157 43.46 9.64 -18.56
CA GLU A 157 44.19 8.48 -19.13
C GLU A 157 44.24 8.52 -20.65
N SER A 158 43.21 9.10 -21.26
CA SER A 158 43.20 9.59 -22.64
C SER A 158 44.37 10.55 -22.93
N ASP A 159 44.68 11.44 -21.99
CA ASP A 159 45.78 12.41 -22.11
C ASP A 159 47.16 11.78 -21.80
N ALA A 160 47.20 10.56 -21.26
CA ALA A 160 48.44 9.88 -20.88
C ALA A 160 49.01 9.03 -22.03
N LEU A 161 50.31 9.14 -22.27
CA LEU A 161 51.02 8.43 -23.35
C LEU A 161 51.10 6.91 -23.17
N GLU A 162 50.81 6.38 -21.97
CA GLU A 162 50.78 4.94 -21.70
C GLU A 162 49.45 4.57 -20.99
N PRO A 163 48.49 3.93 -21.69
CA PRO A 163 47.25 3.49 -21.07
C PRO A 163 47.51 2.34 -20.09
N THR A 164 46.87 2.39 -18.91
CA THR A 164 47.05 1.36 -17.89
C THR A 164 46.39 0.07 -18.36
N ARG A 165 47.15 -1.03 -18.46
CA ARG A 165 46.70 -2.31 -19.04
C ARG A 165 45.50 -3.00 -18.36
N SER A 166 44.94 -2.40 -17.32
CA SER A 166 43.90 -3.00 -16.48
C SER A 166 42.77 -2.04 -16.10
N TRP A 167 42.68 -0.85 -16.70
CA TRP A 167 41.71 0.18 -16.30
C TRP A 167 40.26 -0.30 -16.37
N GLY A 168 39.85 -0.83 -17.53
CA GLY A 168 38.48 -1.32 -17.76
C GLY A 168 38.08 -2.46 -16.82
N ALA A 169 38.97 -3.46 -16.66
CA ALA A 169 38.73 -4.61 -15.80
C ALA A 169 38.61 -4.21 -14.32
N HIS A 170 39.47 -3.31 -13.83
CA HIS A 170 39.44 -2.81 -12.46
C HIS A 170 38.11 -2.10 -12.16
N HIS A 171 37.71 -1.16 -13.02
CA HIS A 171 36.47 -0.43 -12.80
C HIS A 171 35.21 -1.26 -13.03
N HIS A 172 35.25 -2.24 -13.92
CA HIS A 172 34.14 -3.19 -14.09
C HIS A 172 33.87 -3.98 -12.81
N LEU A 173 34.91 -4.46 -12.12
CA LEU A 173 34.77 -5.18 -10.84
C LEU A 173 34.20 -4.28 -9.74
N GLU A 174 34.69 -3.05 -9.61
CA GLU A 174 34.19 -2.11 -8.61
C GLU A 174 32.74 -1.71 -8.87
N LEU A 175 32.38 -1.44 -10.13
CA LEU A 175 31.01 -1.10 -10.52
C LEU A 175 30.06 -2.26 -10.18
N ASN A 176 30.45 -3.51 -10.44
CA ASN A 176 29.67 -4.70 -10.07
C ASN A 176 29.50 -4.86 -8.55
N SER A 177 30.53 -4.54 -7.78
CA SER A 177 30.46 -4.54 -6.31
C SER A 177 29.45 -3.51 -5.80
N LEU A 178 29.49 -2.28 -6.33
CA LEU A 178 28.56 -1.21 -5.97
C LEU A 178 27.13 -1.53 -6.38
N MET A 179 26.91 -2.09 -7.58
CA MET A 179 25.60 -2.56 -8.03
C MET A 179 25.05 -3.67 -7.14
N SER A 180 25.91 -4.59 -6.69
CA SER A 180 25.53 -5.62 -5.70
C SER A 180 25.20 -5.01 -4.34
N GLY A 181 25.86 -3.92 -3.95
CA GLY A 181 25.52 -3.09 -2.79
C GLY A 181 24.12 -2.48 -2.90
N LEU A 182 23.85 -1.79 -4.01
CA LEU A 182 22.54 -1.18 -4.29
C LEU A 182 21.42 -2.23 -4.27
N ARG A 183 21.63 -3.37 -4.94
CA ARG A 183 20.66 -4.48 -4.95
C ARG A 183 20.34 -4.99 -3.55
N ARG A 184 21.33 -5.06 -2.66
CA ARG A 184 21.13 -5.45 -1.26
C ARG A 184 20.33 -4.40 -0.49
N ALA A 185 20.64 -3.11 -0.67
CA ALA A 185 19.92 -2.01 -0.03
C ALA A 185 18.44 -2.01 -0.43
N VAL A 186 18.15 -2.06 -1.75
CA VAL A 186 16.77 -2.10 -2.27
C VAL A 186 16.03 -3.33 -1.78
N ARG A 187 16.67 -4.51 -1.75
CA ARG A 187 16.06 -5.73 -1.20
C ARG A 187 15.79 -5.64 0.29
N ALA A 188 16.65 -4.97 1.05
CA ALA A 188 16.47 -4.80 2.48
C ALA A 188 15.25 -3.92 2.76
N GLU A 189 15.12 -2.81 2.03
CA GLU A 189 13.98 -1.89 2.11
C GLU A 189 12.66 -2.61 1.80
N LEU A 190 12.58 -3.32 0.68
CA LEU A 190 11.42 -4.13 0.31
C LEU A 190 11.11 -5.27 1.32
N ARG A 191 12.10 -5.70 2.14
CA ARG A 191 11.93 -6.77 3.14
C ARG A 191 11.50 -6.27 4.52
N VAL A 192 11.99 -5.11 4.97
CA VAL A 192 11.66 -4.53 6.29
C VAL A 192 10.15 -4.41 6.44
N ASP A 193 9.48 -4.00 5.37
CA ASP A 193 8.03 -3.85 5.33
C ASP A 193 7.23 -5.16 5.29
N ARG A 194 7.88 -6.26 4.93
CA ARG A 194 7.27 -7.60 4.96
C ARG A 194 7.29 -8.19 6.35
N LYS A 195 8.36 -7.95 7.12
CA LYS A 195 8.49 -8.40 8.52
C LYS A 195 7.51 -7.66 9.45
N GLY A 196 7.36 -6.34 9.29
CA GLY A 196 6.36 -5.57 10.05
C GLY A 196 4.92 -6.09 9.87
N ARG A 197 4.58 -6.58 8.67
CA ARG A 197 3.29 -7.23 8.37
C ARG A 197 3.13 -8.59 9.05
N GLN A 198 4.18 -9.42 9.04
CA GLN A 198 4.17 -10.73 9.70
C GLN A 198 4.07 -10.62 11.22
N SER A 199 4.81 -9.70 11.83
CA SER A 199 4.76 -9.48 13.29
C SER A 199 3.40 -8.94 13.75
N ARG A 200 2.76 -8.04 13.00
CA ARG A 200 1.40 -7.54 13.31
C ARG A 200 0.32 -8.60 13.10
N ALA A 201 0.43 -9.44 12.06
CA ALA A 201 -0.49 -10.54 11.83
C ALA A 201 -0.36 -11.62 12.94
N ALA A 202 0.87 -11.96 13.32
CA ALA A 202 1.14 -12.86 14.43
C ALA A 202 0.59 -12.31 15.77
N ALA A 203 0.77 -11.01 16.03
CA ALA A 203 0.21 -10.37 17.21
C ALA A 203 -1.34 -10.35 17.21
N MET A 204 -1.98 -10.12 16.06
CA MET A 204 -3.45 -10.19 15.95
C MET A 204 -3.99 -11.60 16.19
N LEU A 205 -3.30 -12.63 15.70
CA LEU A 205 -3.68 -14.03 15.95
C LEU A 205 -3.47 -14.44 17.42
N ALA A 206 -2.45 -13.89 18.09
CA ALA A 206 -2.19 -14.14 19.51
C ALA A 206 -3.19 -13.46 20.45
N VAL A 207 -3.90 -12.42 20.01
CA VAL A 207 -4.87 -11.66 20.83
C VAL A 207 -6.30 -12.20 20.74
N SER A 208 -6.57 -13.25 19.93
CA SER A 208 -7.89 -13.90 19.94
C SER A 208 -8.03 -14.75 21.22
N PRO A 209 -8.81 -14.32 22.23
CA PRO A 209 -8.98 -15.10 23.43
C PRO A 209 -9.85 -16.29 23.07
N ARG A 210 -9.34 -17.45 23.42
CA ARG A 210 -9.99 -18.76 23.39
C ARG A 210 -11.24 -18.72 24.29
N SER A 211 -12.34 -18.15 23.81
CA SER A 211 -13.68 -18.34 24.37
C SER A 211 -14.28 -19.59 23.74
N ARG A 212 -13.69 -20.74 24.05
CA ARG A 212 -14.34 -22.04 23.94
C ARG A 212 -14.25 -22.64 25.33
N ASP A 213 -15.39 -23.12 25.81
CA ASP A 213 -15.62 -23.77 27.11
C ASP A 213 -16.22 -22.84 28.17
N LEU A 214 -17.46 -22.40 27.94
CA LEU A 214 -18.54 -22.35 28.94
C LEU A 214 -19.88 -22.61 28.24
#